data_AF-A0A7W1HDS4-F1
#
_entry.id   AF-A0A7W1HDS4-F1
#
_cell.length_a   1.000
_cell.length_b   1.000
_cell.length_c   1.000
_cell.angle_alpha   90.00
_cell.angle_beta   90.00
_cell.angle_gamma   90.00
#
_symmetry.space_group_name_H-M   'P 1'
#
loop_
_entity.id
_entity.type
_entity.pdbx_description
1 polymer ?
#
loop_
_entity_poly.entity_id
_entity_poly.type
_entity_poly.pdbx_seq_one_letter_code
_entity_poly.pdbx_strand_id
1 'polypeptide(L)'
;DVFDVERSEVYGGSIRVFACNAGEYSISDRVKSLVALEEKEKLYDAATNESFTAQVEERRRKLFNEVYRLASKGKKIIGIGAPAKASTICNYARLGSDLIEYVTEVNPLRIGKYLPGVRIPIVDEEFMFEDSRPADAGILFAWNYYDEIVPKLRQRGFKGEILLP
;
A
#
# COMPACT_ATOMS: atom_id res chain seq x y z
N ASP A 1 13.66 -4.30 -30.02
CA ASP A 1 12.23 -4.61 -29.91
C ASP A 1 11.88 -5.18 -28.54
N VAL A 2 10.66 -4.92 -28.08
CA VAL A 2 10.03 -5.72 -27.01
C VAL A 2 9.44 -6.95 -27.68
N PHE A 3 9.99 -8.14 -27.39
CA PHE A 3 9.62 -9.36 -28.10
C PHE A 3 8.72 -10.29 -27.28
N ASP A 4 8.70 -10.17 -25.95
CA ASP A 4 7.75 -10.90 -25.10
C ASP A 4 7.39 -10.12 -23.83
N VAL A 5 6.27 -10.51 -23.20
CA VAL A 5 5.78 -9.98 -21.93
C VAL A 5 5.11 -11.05 -21.07
N GLU A 6 5.25 -10.93 -19.75
CA GLU A 6 4.56 -11.77 -18.76
C GLU A 6 3.90 -10.91 -17.68
N ARG A 7 2.63 -11.18 -17.35
CA ARG A 7 1.95 -10.55 -16.21
C ARG A 7 2.20 -11.37 -14.94
N SER A 8 2.31 -10.69 -13.81
CA SER A 8 2.51 -11.29 -12.49
C SER A 8 1.73 -10.51 -11.43
N GLU A 9 1.33 -11.18 -10.36
CA GLU A 9 0.64 -10.55 -9.22
C GLU A 9 1.59 -9.89 -8.21
N VAL A 10 2.89 -10.03 -8.41
CA VAL A 10 3.92 -9.47 -7.52
C VAL A 10 3.75 -7.95 -7.38
N TYR A 11 3.92 -7.45 -6.16
CA TYR A 11 3.76 -6.04 -5.77
C TYR A 11 2.38 -5.41 -6.07
N GLY A 12 1.32 -6.22 -6.21
CA GLY A 12 -0.03 -5.73 -6.53
C GLY A 12 -0.28 -5.60 -8.04
N GLY A 13 0.45 -6.38 -8.84
CA GLY A 13 0.40 -6.37 -10.29
C GLY A 13 1.70 -5.83 -10.90
N SER A 14 2.33 -6.63 -11.75
CA SER A 14 3.57 -6.30 -12.45
C SER A 14 3.57 -6.87 -13.87
N ILE A 15 4.36 -6.25 -14.75
CA ILE A 15 4.64 -6.75 -16.10
C ILE A 15 6.14 -6.95 -16.22
N ARG A 16 6.57 -8.17 -16.56
CA ARG A 16 7.94 -8.46 -16.97
C ARG A 16 8.04 -8.25 -18.48
N VAL A 17 8.97 -7.40 -18.89
CA VAL A 17 9.20 -7.04 -20.30
C VAL A 17 10.51 -7.63 -20.76
N PHE A 18 10.50 -8.31 -21.90
CA PHE A 18 11.70 -8.86 -22.54
C PHE A 18 12.04 -8.03 -23.79
N ALA A 19 13.26 -7.49 -23.83
CA ALA A 19 13.72 -6.60 -24.89
C ALA A 19 15.03 -7.10 -25.52
N CYS A 20 15.20 -6.83 -26.81
CA CYS A 20 16.35 -7.22 -27.64
C CYS A 20 16.67 -6.13 -28.67
N ASN A 21 17.74 -6.30 -29.45
CA ASN A 21 17.96 -5.43 -30.62
C ASN A 21 16.86 -5.66 -31.65
N ALA A 22 16.63 -4.66 -32.51
CA ALA A 22 15.59 -4.76 -33.51
C ALA A 22 15.83 -5.93 -34.48
N GLY A 23 14.79 -6.73 -34.73
CA GLY A 23 14.85 -7.88 -35.63
C GLY A 23 15.58 -9.12 -35.09
N GLU A 24 16.07 -9.10 -33.85
CA GLU A 24 16.79 -10.23 -33.24
C GLU A 24 15.83 -11.39 -32.86
N TYR A 25 14.61 -11.06 -32.46
CA TYR A 25 13.56 -12.03 -32.11
C TYR A 25 12.22 -11.65 -32.73
N SER A 26 11.40 -12.65 -33.07
CA SER A 26 10.00 -12.43 -33.47
C SER A 26 9.17 -11.97 -32.27
N ILE A 27 8.33 -10.96 -32.47
CA ILE A 27 7.44 -10.43 -31.44
C ILE A 27 6.30 -11.44 -31.16
N SER A 28 6.16 -11.84 -29.89
CA SER A 28 5.13 -12.77 -29.46
C SER A 28 3.72 -12.15 -29.53
N ASP A 29 2.69 -12.99 -29.64
CA ASP A 29 1.30 -12.52 -29.60
C ASP A 29 0.89 -12.00 -28.21
N ARG A 30 1.67 -12.29 -27.15
CA ARG A 30 1.43 -11.72 -25.81
C ARG A 30 1.64 -10.21 -25.81
N VAL A 31 2.65 -9.72 -26.53
CA VAL A 31 2.90 -8.27 -26.68
C VAL A 31 1.69 -7.61 -27.34
N LYS A 32 1.25 -8.14 -28.48
CA LYS A 32 0.09 -7.60 -29.22
C LYS A 32 -1.18 -7.64 -28.38
N SER A 33 -1.42 -8.75 -27.68
CA SER A 33 -2.59 -8.93 -26.84
C SER A 33 -2.61 -7.95 -25.66
N LEU A 34 -1.44 -7.65 -25.08
CA LEU A 34 -1.33 -6.70 -23.98
C LEU A 34 -1.57 -5.26 -24.46
N VAL A 35 -0.99 -4.86 -25.60
CA VAL A 35 -1.26 -3.53 -26.19
C VAL A 35 -2.74 -3.37 -26.54
N ALA A 36 -3.36 -4.39 -27.15
CA ALA A 36 -4.79 -4.36 -27.46
C ALA A 36 -5.66 -4.26 -26.19
N LEU A 37 -5.21 -4.84 -25.07
CA LEU A 37 -5.87 -4.67 -23.78
C LEU A 37 -5.73 -3.24 -23.26
N GLU A 38 -4.54 -2.63 -23.34
CA GLU A 38 -4.32 -1.23 -22.92
C GLU A 38 -5.22 -0.26 -23.70
N GLU A 39 -5.37 -0.47 -25.02
CA GLU A 39 -6.28 0.31 -25.87
C GLU A 39 -7.74 0.09 -25.49
N LYS A 40 -8.15 -1.17 -25.29
CA LYS A 40 -9.51 -1.53 -24.86
C LYS A 40 -9.87 -0.90 -23.52
N GLU A 41 -8.94 -0.89 -22.57
CA GLU A 41 -9.10 -0.27 -21.25
C GLU A 41 -8.85 1.25 -21.27
N LYS A 42 -8.58 1.83 -22.45
CA LYS A 42 -8.41 3.27 -22.67
C LYS A 42 -7.30 3.88 -21.80
N LEU A 43 -6.20 3.16 -21.61
CA LEU A 43 -5.10 3.65 -20.76
C LEU A 43 -4.38 4.87 -21.37
N TYR A 44 -4.53 5.09 -22.67
CA TYR A 44 -3.99 6.24 -23.39
C TYR A 44 -4.90 7.48 -23.34
N ASP A 45 -6.12 7.36 -22.80
CA ASP A 45 -7.11 8.44 -22.78
C ASP A 45 -6.96 9.30 -21.52
N ALA A 46 -6.99 10.63 -21.69
CA ALA A 46 -6.96 11.57 -20.57
C ALA A 46 -8.13 11.37 -19.60
N ALA A 47 -9.33 11.03 -20.11
CA ALA A 47 -10.53 10.78 -19.30
C ALA A 47 -10.34 9.62 -18.31
N THR A 48 -9.56 8.60 -18.67
CA THR A 48 -9.23 7.49 -17.76
C THR A 48 -8.38 7.98 -16.59
N ASN A 49 -7.39 8.85 -16.85
CA ASN A 49 -6.56 9.47 -15.81
C ASN A 49 -7.35 10.44 -14.92
N GLU A 50 -8.28 11.20 -15.48
CA GLU A 50 -9.19 12.07 -14.72
C GLU A 50 -10.10 11.25 -13.79
N SER A 51 -10.68 10.16 -14.31
CA SER A 51 -11.47 9.23 -13.50
C SER A 51 -10.64 8.61 -12.38
N PHE A 52 -9.41 8.17 -12.66
CA PHE A 52 -8.51 7.64 -11.66
C PHE A 52 -8.19 8.67 -10.58
N THR A 53 -7.96 9.93 -10.96
CA THR A 53 -7.71 11.04 -10.02
C THR A 53 -8.88 11.25 -9.08
N ALA A 54 -10.11 11.30 -9.61
CA ALA A 54 -11.32 11.42 -8.79
C ALA A 54 -11.48 10.24 -7.81
N GLN A 55 -11.18 9.01 -8.25
CA GLN A 55 -11.20 7.83 -7.40
C GLN A 55 -10.13 7.89 -6.29
N VAL A 56 -8.93 8.37 -6.60
CA VAL A 56 -7.84 8.58 -5.62
C VAL A 56 -8.24 9.61 -4.57
N GLU A 57 -8.84 10.72 -4.97
CA GLU A 57 -9.35 11.75 -4.04
C GLU A 57 -10.47 11.21 -3.14
N GLU A 58 -11.38 10.43 -3.71
CA GLU A 58 -12.46 9.80 -2.95
C GLU A 58 -11.91 8.82 -1.90
N ARG A 59 -10.96 7.95 -2.29
CA ARG A 59 -10.29 7.01 -1.39
C ARG A 59 -9.53 7.73 -0.29
N ARG A 60 -8.76 8.78 -0.63
CA ARG A 60 -8.08 9.65 0.35
C ARG A 60 -9.06 10.18 1.39
N ARG A 61 -10.21 10.71 0.95
CA ARG A 61 -11.23 11.29 1.84
C ARG A 61 -11.90 10.22 2.70
N LYS A 62 -12.20 9.05 2.14
CA LYS A 62 -12.75 7.89 2.87
C LYS A 62 -11.80 7.42 3.97
N LEU A 63 -10.52 7.23 3.64
CA LEU A 63 -9.50 6.82 4.59
C LEU A 63 -9.33 7.84 5.72
N PHE A 64 -9.18 9.13 5.40
CA PHE A 64 -9.06 10.17 6.42
C PHE A 64 -10.27 10.22 7.35
N ASN A 65 -11.48 10.21 6.78
CA ASN A 65 -12.71 10.25 7.57
C ASN A 65 -12.83 9.05 8.50
N GLU A 66 -12.43 7.87 8.04
CA GLU A 66 -12.52 6.64 8.83
C GLU A 66 -11.53 6.66 10.00
N VAL A 67 -10.28 7.05 9.75
CA VAL A 67 -9.26 7.21 10.80
C VAL A 67 -9.68 8.29 11.79
N TYR A 68 -10.15 9.45 11.32
CA TYR A 68 -10.62 10.54 12.16
C TYR A 68 -11.84 10.15 13.01
N ARG A 69 -12.79 9.40 12.43
CA ARG A 69 -13.98 8.88 13.14
C ARG A 69 -13.58 7.97 14.29
N LEU A 70 -12.56 7.14 14.10
CA LEU A 70 -12.02 6.29 15.18
C LEU A 70 -11.29 7.13 16.23
N ALA A 71 -10.38 8.01 15.80
CA ALA A 71 -9.59 8.86 16.69
C ALA A 71 -10.47 9.76 17.58
N SER A 72 -11.52 10.36 17.01
CA SER A 72 -12.49 11.19 17.76
C SER A 72 -13.30 10.42 18.81
N LYS A 73 -13.33 9.09 18.74
CA LYS A 73 -13.89 8.21 19.78
C LYS A 73 -12.85 7.76 20.82
N GLY A 74 -11.65 8.35 20.79
CA GLY A 74 -10.53 7.96 21.63
C GLY A 74 -9.97 6.58 21.30
N LYS A 75 -10.21 6.06 20.09
CA LYS A 75 -9.66 4.77 19.65
C LYS A 75 -8.19 4.90 19.32
N LYS A 76 -7.40 3.91 19.72
CA LYS A 76 -5.98 3.84 19.43
C LYS A 76 -5.75 3.25 18.04
N ILE A 77 -5.05 3.98 17.18
CA ILE A 77 -4.80 3.59 15.79
C ILE A 77 -3.29 3.50 15.56
N ILE A 78 -2.85 2.42 14.93
CA ILE A 78 -1.44 2.18 14.57
C ILE A 78 -1.31 1.91 13.08
N GLY A 79 -0.11 2.05 12.53
CA GLY A 79 0.26 1.54 11.21
C GLY A 79 0.91 0.17 11.30
N ILE A 80 0.66 -0.67 10.30
CA ILE A 80 1.25 -2.01 10.17
C ILE A 80 2.11 -2.04 8.90
N GLY A 81 3.42 -2.17 9.11
CA GLY A 81 4.44 -2.09 8.07
C GLY A 81 4.77 -0.65 7.68
N ALA A 82 6.06 -0.36 7.46
CA ALA A 82 6.55 0.96 7.05
C ALA A 82 7.21 0.97 5.66
N PRO A 83 6.55 0.48 4.58
CA PRO A 83 7.10 0.54 3.22
C PRO A 83 7.14 1.99 2.70
N ALA A 84 7.86 2.24 1.61
CA ALA A 84 7.94 3.57 1.00
C ALA A 84 6.54 4.18 0.69
N LYS A 85 5.61 3.35 0.20
CA LYS A 85 4.23 3.75 -0.11
C LYS A 85 3.41 4.25 1.10
N ALA A 86 3.78 3.86 2.33
CA ALA A 86 3.15 4.38 3.54
C ALA A 86 3.34 5.91 3.63
N SER A 87 4.50 6.41 3.23
CA SER A 87 4.80 7.85 3.27
C SER A 87 3.89 8.62 2.32
N THR A 88 3.70 8.14 1.09
CA THR A 88 2.80 8.77 0.12
C THR A 88 1.36 8.81 0.65
N ILE A 89 0.86 7.69 1.16
CA ILE A 89 -0.50 7.59 1.71
C ILE A 89 -0.68 8.57 2.87
N CYS A 90 0.19 8.53 3.88
CA CYS A 90 0.05 9.36 5.07
C CYS A 90 0.17 10.85 4.76
N ASN A 91 1.13 11.26 3.93
CA ASN A 91 1.29 12.67 3.56
C ASN A 91 0.09 13.18 2.76
N TYR A 92 -0.36 12.41 1.76
CA TYR A 92 -1.48 12.81 0.91
C TYR A 92 -2.81 12.83 1.67
N ALA A 93 -3.07 11.80 2.47
CA ALA A 93 -4.27 11.68 3.29
C ALA A 93 -4.22 12.50 4.59
N ARG A 94 -3.11 13.19 4.89
CA ARG A 94 -2.91 14.00 6.11
C ARG A 94 -3.08 13.17 7.40
N LEU A 95 -2.51 11.97 7.40
CA LEU A 95 -2.48 11.08 8.55
C LEU A 95 -1.15 11.27 9.29
N GLY A 96 -1.17 12.05 10.37
CA GLY A 96 -0.01 12.37 11.19
C GLY A 96 0.04 11.62 12.52
N SER A 97 1.03 11.96 13.34
CA SER A 97 1.19 11.43 14.70
C SER A 97 0.07 11.83 15.67
N ASP A 98 -0.78 12.77 15.27
CA ASP A 98 -2.01 13.15 15.96
C ASP A 98 -3.15 12.12 15.79
N LEU A 99 -3.06 11.27 14.76
CA LEU A 99 -4.06 10.24 14.44
C LEU A 99 -3.51 8.82 14.54
N ILE A 100 -2.22 8.64 14.28
CA ILE A 100 -1.54 7.33 14.26
C ILE A 100 -0.40 7.36 15.29
N GLU A 101 -0.47 6.51 16.31
CA GLU A 101 0.47 6.52 17.44
C GLU A 101 1.89 6.10 17.01
N TYR A 102 1.99 5.04 16.21
CA TYR A 102 3.24 4.53 15.65
C TYR A 102 2.96 3.63 14.44
N VAL A 103 4.01 3.29 13.69
CA VAL A 103 3.98 2.27 12.64
C VAL A 103 4.91 1.13 13.02
N THR A 104 4.43 -0.11 12.95
CA THR A 104 5.28 -1.28 13.20
C THR A 104 6.10 -1.68 11.99
N GLU A 105 7.28 -2.24 12.22
CA GLU A 105 8.18 -2.71 11.17
C GLU A 105 9.06 -3.85 11.69
N VAL A 106 9.45 -4.75 10.79
CA VAL A 106 10.35 -5.88 11.10
C VAL A 106 11.78 -5.63 10.62
N ASN A 107 11.98 -4.68 9.70
CA ASN A 107 13.30 -4.33 9.22
C ASN A 107 14.08 -3.45 10.23
N PRO A 108 15.20 -3.94 10.81
CA PRO A 108 15.96 -3.20 11.82
C PRO A 108 16.56 -1.88 11.29
N LEU A 109 16.72 -1.74 9.98
CA LEU A 109 17.19 -0.48 9.38
C LEU A 109 16.14 0.64 9.43
N ARG A 110 14.87 0.32 9.69
CA ARG A 110 13.75 1.28 9.75
C ARG A 110 13.29 1.54 11.18
N ILE A 111 13.41 0.55 12.07
CA ILE A 111 13.05 0.67 13.48
C ILE A 111 13.83 1.80 14.16
N GLY A 112 13.17 2.56 15.03
CA GLY A 112 13.75 3.72 15.73
C GLY A 112 13.81 5.00 14.87
N LYS A 113 13.33 4.94 13.62
CA LYS A 113 13.20 6.11 12.74
C LYS A 113 11.75 6.61 12.72
N TYR A 114 11.46 7.49 11.78
CA TYR A 114 10.15 8.10 11.60
C TYR A 114 9.70 7.99 10.15
N LEU A 115 8.39 7.93 9.91
CA LEU A 115 7.85 8.10 8.57
C LEU A 115 8.15 9.52 8.05
N PRO A 116 8.76 9.65 6.85
CA PRO A 116 9.04 10.95 6.22
C PRO A 116 7.81 11.85 6.08
N GLY A 117 7.99 13.14 6.35
CA GLY A 117 6.96 14.17 6.24
C GLY A 117 6.00 14.25 7.43
N VAL A 118 5.39 13.13 7.81
CA VAL A 118 4.37 13.05 8.87
C VAL A 118 4.92 12.73 10.27
N ARG A 119 6.19 12.33 10.36
CA ARG A 119 6.93 12.08 11.62
C ARG A 119 6.25 11.10 12.60
N ILE A 120 5.53 10.11 12.09
CA ILE A 120 5.02 8.99 12.91
C ILE A 120 6.21 8.08 13.28
N PRO A 121 6.43 7.73 14.55
CA PRO A 121 7.54 6.87 14.95
C PRO A 121 7.39 5.46 14.38
N ILE A 122 8.52 4.86 14.00
CA ILE A 122 8.60 3.47 13.53
C ILE A 122 9.17 2.61 14.65
N VAL A 123 8.41 1.63 15.09
CA VAL A 123 8.76 0.73 16.20
C VAL A 123 8.86 -0.71 15.72
N ASP A 124 9.48 -1.55 16.54
CA ASP A 124 9.50 -2.99 16.32
C ASP A 124 8.07 -3.58 16.35
N GLU A 125 7.81 -4.62 15.55
CA GLU A 125 6.52 -5.29 15.52
C GLU A 125 6.09 -5.84 16.89
N GLU A 126 7.03 -6.35 17.69
CA GLU A 126 6.77 -6.89 19.02
C GLU A 126 6.09 -5.87 19.94
N PHE A 127 6.44 -4.59 19.78
CA PHE A 127 5.90 -3.51 20.62
C PHE A 127 4.37 -3.48 20.61
N MET A 128 3.71 -3.81 19.50
CA MET A 128 2.24 -3.77 19.45
C MET A 128 1.55 -4.81 20.34
N PHE A 129 2.26 -5.89 20.71
CA PHE A 129 1.75 -6.95 21.58
C PHE A 129 2.14 -6.74 23.05
N GLU A 130 3.21 -5.99 23.29
CA GLU A 130 3.66 -5.61 24.63
C GLU A 130 2.96 -4.34 25.15
N ASP A 131 2.39 -3.55 24.25
CA ASP A 131 1.73 -2.29 24.61
C ASP A 131 0.56 -2.49 25.58
N SER A 132 0.69 -1.88 26.76
CA SER A 132 -0.33 -1.90 27.81
C SER A 132 -1.72 -1.43 27.35
N ARG A 133 -1.78 -0.62 26.28
CA ARG A 133 -3.01 -0.21 25.62
C ARG A 133 -3.03 -0.82 24.21
N PRO A 134 -3.73 -1.95 24.00
CA PRO A 134 -3.87 -2.57 22.69
C PRO A 134 -4.45 -1.60 21.67
N ALA A 135 -3.99 -1.70 20.42
CA ALA A 135 -4.55 -0.92 19.33
C ALA A 135 -5.98 -1.38 19.01
N ASP A 136 -6.89 -0.42 18.84
CA ASP A 136 -8.26 -0.67 18.39
C ASP A 136 -8.32 -0.90 16.87
N ALA A 137 -7.41 -0.28 16.11
CA ALA A 137 -7.30 -0.44 14.66
C ALA A 137 -5.84 -0.37 14.17
N GLY A 138 -5.55 -1.11 13.11
CA GLY A 138 -4.27 -1.11 12.41
C GLY A 138 -4.46 -0.83 10.92
N ILE A 139 -3.79 0.21 10.41
CA ILE A 139 -3.77 0.52 8.98
C ILE A 139 -2.67 -0.32 8.33
N LEU A 140 -3.04 -1.27 7.49
CA LEU A 140 -2.07 -2.13 6.81
C LEU A 140 -1.46 -1.42 5.60
N PHE A 141 -0.32 -0.76 5.79
CA PHE A 141 0.39 -0.11 4.69
C PHE A 141 1.11 -1.11 3.78
N ALA A 142 1.45 -2.29 4.31
CA ALA A 142 1.99 -3.42 3.53
C ALA A 142 0.86 -4.28 2.90
N TRP A 143 -0.19 -3.65 2.37
CA TRP A 143 -1.43 -4.30 1.91
C TRP A 143 -1.24 -5.36 0.82
N ASN A 144 -0.17 -5.30 0.04
CA ASN A 144 0.13 -6.30 -0.98
C ASN A 144 0.54 -7.66 -0.38
N TYR A 145 0.74 -7.74 0.94
CA TYR A 145 1.00 -8.96 1.71
C TYR A 145 -0.14 -9.24 2.69
N TYR A 146 -1.36 -8.77 2.42
CA TYR A 146 -2.53 -8.92 3.30
C TYR A 146 -2.73 -10.38 3.75
N ASP A 147 -2.76 -11.31 2.78
CA ASP A 147 -3.01 -12.73 3.03
C ASP A 147 -1.90 -13.41 3.82
N GLU A 148 -0.71 -12.82 3.88
CA GLU A 148 0.42 -13.33 4.66
C GLU A 148 0.50 -12.71 6.06
N ILE A 149 0.27 -11.39 6.16
CA ILE A 149 0.47 -10.61 7.38
C ILE A 149 -0.73 -10.77 8.33
N VAL A 150 -1.96 -10.58 7.82
CA VAL A 150 -3.14 -10.52 8.70
C VAL A 150 -3.36 -11.83 9.46
N PRO A 151 -3.28 -13.03 8.84
CA PRO A 151 -3.43 -14.28 9.59
C PRO A 151 -2.38 -14.46 10.68
N LYS A 152 -1.11 -14.09 10.42
CA LYS A 152 -0.03 -14.14 11.42
C LYS A 152 -0.31 -13.21 12.59
N LEU A 153 -0.72 -11.97 12.33
CA LEU A 153 -1.08 -11.02 13.39
C LEU A 153 -2.27 -11.51 14.21
N ARG A 154 -3.29 -12.11 13.58
CA ARG A 154 -4.42 -12.72 14.30
C ARG A 154 -3.96 -13.88 15.18
N GLN A 155 -3.10 -14.77 14.67
CA GLN A 155 -2.54 -15.89 15.45
C GLN A 155 -1.73 -15.40 16.65
N ARG A 156 -1.00 -14.29 16.49
CA ARG A 156 -0.23 -13.63 17.55
C ARG A 156 -1.09 -12.83 18.53
N GLY A 157 -2.40 -12.70 18.29
CA GLY A 157 -3.35 -12.09 19.22
C GLY A 157 -3.72 -10.64 18.92
N PHE A 158 -3.39 -10.09 17.75
CA PHE A 158 -3.87 -8.76 17.35
C PHE A 158 -5.38 -8.81 17.14
N LYS A 159 -6.13 -8.03 17.93
CA LYS A 159 -7.61 -8.01 17.91
C LYS A 159 -8.21 -6.76 17.25
N GLY A 160 -7.39 -5.76 16.94
CA GLY A 160 -7.86 -4.51 16.32
C GLY A 160 -8.49 -4.73 14.93
N GLU A 161 -9.30 -3.78 14.51
CA GLU A 161 -9.81 -3.69 13.15
C GLU A 161 -8.64 -3.52 12.16
N ILE A 162 -8.70 -4.14 10.98
CA ILE A 162 -7.69 -3.94 9.93
C ILE A 162 -8.28 -2.98 8.90
N LEU A 163 -7.64 -1.83 8.76
CA LEU A 163 -8.00 -0.81 7.76
C LEU A 163 -7.06 -0.93 6.56
N LEU A 164 -7.63 -0.80 5.36
CA LEU A 164 -6.88 -0.72 4.12
C LEU A 164 -6.93 0.71 3.57
N PRO A 165 -5.80 1.24 3.09
CA PRO A 165 -5.72 2.59 2.55
C PRO A 165 -6.43 2.76 1.19
#